data_AF-A0AAV6LN52-F1
#
_entry.id   AF-A0AAV6LN52-F1
#
_cell.length_a   1.000
_cell.length_b   1.000
_cell.length_c   1.000
_cell.angle_alpha   90.00
_cell.angle_beta   90.00
_cell.angle_gamma   90.00
#
_symmetry.space_group_name_H-M   'P 1'
#
loop_
_entity.id
_entity.type
_entity.pdbx_description
1 polymer ?
#
loop_
_entity_poly.entity_id
_entity_poly.type
_entity_poly.pdbx_seq_one_letter_code
_entity_poly.pdbx_strand_id
1 'polypeptide(L)'
;MSEFTIVLEDVVSNRNNGNRSPGSPNNDRKRQRRPYNSKTFKVEIGFAAKIPMQSIANALRCQESENSQEALRVLDIILRQHASKQ
;
A
#
# COMPACT_ATOMS: atom_id res chain seq x y z
N MET A 1 -17.74 -10.86 -12.87
CA MET A 1 -16.67 -10.17 -12.11
C MET A 1 -16.96 -8.69 -12.16
N SER A 2 -16.78 -7.98 -11.05
CA SER A 2 -17.02 -6.53 -10.99
C SER A 2 -15.73 -5.79 -11.28
N GLU A 3 -15.77 -4.85 -12.24
CA GLU A 3 -14.66 -3.94 -12.57
C GLU A 3 -14.74 -2.69 -11.68
N PHE A 4 -13.60 -2.29 -11.12
CA PHE A 4 -13.45 -1.09 -10.31
C PHE A 4 -12.35 -0.20 -10.88
N THR A 5 -12.55 1.11 -10.81
CA THR A 5 -11.53 2.09 -11.18
C THR A 5 -10.95 2.70 -9.91
N ILE A 6 -9.66 2.48 -9.65
CA ILE A 6 -8.92 3.08 -8.55
C ILE A 6 -8.14 4.28 -9.08
N VAL A 7 -8.42 5.46 -8.55
CA VAL A 7 -7.63 6.67 -8.79
C VAL A 7 -6.72 6.87 -7.58
N LEU A 8 -5.41 6.71 -7.77
CA LEU A 8 -4.43 7.08 -6.75
C LEU A 8 -4.29 8.60 -6.76
N GLU A 9 -4.77 9.26 -5.71
CA GLU A 9 -4.34 10.62 -5.41
C GLU A 9 -2.88 10.62 -4.98
N ASP A 10 -2.11 11.61 -5.45
CA ASP A 10 -0.68 11.68 -5.18
C ASP A 10 -0.41 11.70 -3.66
N VAL A 11 0.37 10.72 -3.20
CA VAL A 11 1.07 10.82 -1.92
C VAL A 11 1.92 12.07 -2.00
N VAL A 12 1.66 13.06 -1.14
CA VAL A 12 2.40 14.32 -1.10
C VAL A 12 3.87 13.97 -0.87
N SER A 13 4.67 13.92 -1.92
CA SER A 13 6.08 13.61 -1.77
C SER A 13 6.69 14.81 -1.07
N ASN A 14 6.89 14.71 0.24
CA ASN A 14 7.59 15.70 1.03
C ASN A 14 9.09 15.57 0.72
N ARG A 15 9.47 15.72 -0.55
CA ARG A 15 10.87 15.85 -0.96
C ARG A 15 11.32 17.22 -0.51
N ASN A 16 11.75 17.31 0.74
CA ASN A 16 12.43 18.46 1.30
C ASN A 16 13.85 18.49 0.68
N ASN A 17 13.93 18.85 -0.60
CA ASN A 17 15.21 19.09 -1.25
C ASN A 17 15.67 20.50 -0.88
N GLY A 18 16.68 20.62 -0.03
CA GLY A 18 17.19 21.91 0.37
C GLY A 18 18.46 21.87 1.20
N ASN A 19 19.51 21.20 0.69
CA ASN A 19 20.88 21.52 1.08
C ASN A 19 21.12 23.00 0.69
N ARG A 20 21.06 23.92 1.67
CA ARG A 20 21.25 25.37 1.45
C ARG A 20 22.73 25.66 1.17
N SER A 21 23.05 26.04 -0.06
CA SER A 21 24.26 26.83 -0.36
C SER A 21 23.86 28.27 -0.68
N PRO A 22 24.60 29.29 -0.19
CA PRO A 22 24.26 30.70 -0.38
C PRO A 22 24.85 31.20 -1.70
N GLY A 23 24.03 31.62 -2.66
CA GLY A 23 24.54 32.13 -3.92
C GLY A 23 23.54 32.82 -4.84
N SER A 24 23.58 34.15 -4.82
CA SER A 24 23.15 35.13 -5.84
C SER A 24 21.66 35.54 -5.93
N PRO A 25 21.36 36.87 -6.00
CA PRO A 25 20.00 37.39 -6.09
C PRO A 25 19.64 37.70 -7.56
N ASN A 26 18.89 36.83 -8.25
CA ASN A 26 18.09 37.31 -9.38
C ASN A 26 16.97 36.35 -9.85
N ASN A 27 15.75 36.90 -9.80
CA ASN A 27 14.56 36.67 -10.63
C ASN A 27 13.90 35.28 -10.71
N ASP A 28 12.76 35.20 -10.02
CA ASP A 28 11.44 34.90 -10.61
C ASP A 28 11.29 33.66 -11.48
N ARG A 29 11.79 32.51 -11.00
CA ARG A 29 11.24 31.22 -11.43
C ARG A 29 10.25 30.73 -10.39
N LYS A 30 9.03 31.27 -10.50
CA LYS A 30 7.80 30.74 -9.91
C LYS A 30 7.91 29.21 -9.97
N ARG A 31 8.11 28.58 -8.81
CA ARG A 31 8.40 27.14 -8.71
C ARG A 31 7.24 26.43 -9.41
N GLN A 32 7.47 25.98 -10.65
CA GLN A 32 6.43 25.39 -11.48
C GLN A 32 5.97 24.14 -10.72
N ARG A 33 4.80 24.25 -10.07
CA ARG A 33 4.23 23.18 -9.26
C ARG A 33 4.04 22.03 -10.24
N ARG A 34 4.80 20.94 -10.07
CA ARG A 34 4.67 19.77 -10.96
C ARG A 34 3.19 19.40 -11.01
N PRO A 35 2.62 19.14 -12.20
CA PRO A 35 1.23 18.70 -12.29
C PRO A 35 1.08 17.45 -11.42
N TYR A 36 0.05 17.48 -10.58
CA TYR A 36 -0.38 16.32 -9.82
C TYR A 36 -0.86 15.29 -10.84
N ASN A 37 -0.14 14.17 -10.93
CA ASN A 37 -0.41 13.15 -11.92
C ASN A 37 -1.04 11.96 -11.20
N SER A 38 -2.36 12.03 -10.99
CA SER A 38 -3.13 10.90 -10.48
C SER A 38 -2.94 9.70 -11.40
N LYS A 39 -2.59 8.53 -10.85
CA LYS A 39 -2.54 7.27 -11.60
C LYS A 39 -3.86 6.54 -11.46
N THR A 40 -4.43 6.13 -12.60
CA THR A 40 -5.69 5.39 -12.63
C THR A 40 -5.43 3.92 -12.98
N PHE A 41 -6.03 3.00 -12.22
CA PHE A 41 -5.94 1.57 -12.43
C PHE A 41 -7.34 0.97 -12.56
N LYS A 42 -7.54 0.14 -13.57
CA LYS A 42 -8.70 -0.75 -13.65
C LYS A 42 -8.35 -2.05 -12.96
N VAL A 43 -9.16 -2.46 -11.99
CA VAL A 43 -8.94 -3.67 -11.21
C VAL A 43 -10.23 -4.48 -11.14
N GLU A 44 -10.07 -5.79 -11.01
CA GLU A 44 -11.18 -6.69 -10.69
C GLU A 44 -10.98 -7.21 -9.27
N ILE A 45 -12.06 -7.20 -8.48
CA ILE A 45 -12.07 -7.78 -7.13
C ILE A 45 -13.03 -8.96 -7.14
N GLY A 46 -12.49 -10.14 -6.86
CA GLY A 46 -13.22 -11.39 -6.78
C GLY A 46 -13.14 -12.00 -5.39
N PHE A 47 -14.17 -12.74 -5.00
CA PHE A 47 -14.12 -13.58 -3.81
C PHE A 47 -13.15 -14.74 -4.06
N ALA A 48 -12.10 -14.86 -3.24
CA ALA A 48 -11.11 -15.93 -3.38
C ALA A 48 -11.52 -17.18 -2.58
N ALA A 49 -11.73 -17.04 -1.27
CA ALA A 49 -12.05 -18.15 -0.38
C ALA A 49 -12.64 -17.67 0.95
N LYS A 50 -13.30 -18.58 1.68
CA LYS A 50 -13.71 -18.37 3.08
C LYS A 50 -12.76 -19.11 4.00
N ILE A 51 -11.98 -18.37 4.78
CA ILE A 51 -11.08 -18.95 5.77
C ILE A 51 -11.76 -18.97 7.14
N PRO A 52 -11.93 -20.13 7.78
CA PRO A 52 -12.47 -20.20 9.14
C PRO A 52 -11.52 -19.55 10.15
N MET A 53 -12.06 -18.78 11.09
CA MET A 53 -11.27 -18.19 12.20
C MET A 53 -10.55 -19.27 13.02
N GLN A 54 -11.16 -20.44 13.16
CA GLN A 54 -10.54 -21.57 13.84
C GLN A 54 -9.26 -22.04 13.16
N SER A 55 -9.20 -22.01 11.82
CA SER A 55 -7.99 -22.38 11.08
C SER A 55 -6.83 -21.43 11.39
N ILE A 56 -7.12 -20.13 11.57
CA ILE A 56 -6.14 -19.13 12.02
C ILE A 56 -5.69 -19.41 13.45
N ALA A 57 -6.62 -19.70 14.36
CA ALA A 57 -6.30 -20.02 15.74
C ALA A 57 -5.41 -21.28 15.86
N ASN A 58 -5.68 -22.30 15.04
CA ASN A 58 -4.87 -23.52 14.98
C ASN A 58 -3.47 -23.24 14.42
N ALA A 59 -3.36 -22.41 13.37
CA ALA A 59 -2.08 -22.01 12.80
C ALA A 59 -1.20 -21.26 13.82
N LEU A 60 -1.79 -20.40 14.66
CA LEU A 60 -1.08 -19.72 15.75
C LEU A 60 -0.56 -20.68 16.83
N ARG A 61 -1.19 -21.85 16.98
CA ARG A 61 -0.75 -22.92 17.88
C ARG A 61 0.21 -23.90 17.21
N CYS A 62 0.67 -23.61 16.00
CA CYS A 62 1.48 -24.50 15.17
C CYS A 62 0.83 -25.88 14.94
N GLN A 63 -0.51 -25.94 14.98
CA GLN A 63 -1.24 -27.18 14.69
C GLN A 63 -1.42 -27.31 13.19
N GLU A 64 -0.81 -28.34 12.61
CA GLU A 64 -1.02 -28.68 11.20
C GLU A 64 -2.46 -29.18 10.98
N SER A 65 -3.06 -28.69 9.90
CA SER A 65 -4.40 -29.06 9.43
C SER A 65 -4.47 -28.80 7.93
N GLU A 66 -5.53 -29.30 7.28
CA GLU A 66 -5.74 -29.15 5.83
C GLU A 66 -5.65 -27.69 5.36
N ASN A 67 -6.20 -26.75 6.16
CA ASN A 67 -6.22 -25.32 5.82
C ASN A 67 -5.06 -24.52 6.43
N SER A 68 -4.06 -25.19 7.01
CA SER A 68 -2.97 -24.54 7.74
C SER A 68 -2.19 -23.54 6.88
N GLN A 69 -1.92 -23.89 5.62
CA GLN A 69 -1.20 -23.02 4.69
C GLN A 69 -1.98 -21.74 4.37
N GLU A 70 -3.29 -21.84 4.14
CA GLU A 70 -4.12 -20.67 3.85
C GLU A 70 -4.22 -19.74 5.05
N ALA A 71 -4.38 -20.31 6.25
CA ALA A 71 -4.36 -19.56 7.49
C ALA A 71 -3.03 -18.81 7.72
N LEU A 72 -1.90 -19.43 7.41
CA LEU A 72 -0.58 -18.79 7.47
C LEU A 72 -0.45 -17.65 6.45
N ARG A 73 -0.98 -17.80 5.22
CA ARG A 73 -1.00 -16.72 4.22
C ARG A 73 -1.84 -15.52 4.70
N VAL A 74 -2.98 -15.76 5.33
CA VAL A 74 -3.80 -14.69 5.92
C VAL A 74 -3.02 -13.93 6.99
N LEU A 75 -2.34 -14.65 7.88
CA LEU A 75 -1.52 -14.05 8.93
C LEU A 75 -0.39 -13.18 8.34
N ASP A 76 0.35 -13.71 7.36
CA ASP A 76 1.41 -13.00 6.65
C ASP A 76 0.91 -11.71 5.98
N ILE A 77 -0.27 -11.75 5.34
CA ILE A 77 -0.89 -10.56 4.74
C ILE A 77 -1.22 -9.51 5.81
N ILE A 78 -1.85 -9.91 6.93
CA ILE A 78 -2.24 -8.98 8.01
C ILE A 78 -0.99 -8.32 8.61
N LEU A 79 0.04 -9.10 8.92
CA LEU A 79 1.28 -8.58 9.52
C LEU A 79 2.02 -7.66 8.55
N ARG A 80 2.10 -8.01 7.26
CA ARG A 80 2.71 -7.16 6.24
C ARG A 80 1.95 -5.86 6.05
N GLN A 81 0.62 -5.90 6.06
CA GLN A 81 -0.22 -4.70 5.98
C GLN A 81 -0.03 -3.79 7.20
N HIS A 82 0.04 -4.37 8.40
CA HIS A 82 0.31 -3.61 9.61
C HIS A 82 1.68 -2.92 9.55
N ALA A 83 2.73 -3.64 9.14
CA ALA A 83 4.07 -3.07 8.96
C ALA A 83 4.14 -1.96 7.90
N SER A 84 3.30 -2.02 6.85
CA SER A 84 3.25 -0.96 5.82
C SER A 84 2.55 0.33 6.26
N LYS A 85 1.79 0.28 7.36
CA LYS A 85 1.06 1.43 7.92
C LYS A 85 1.81 2.14 9.04
N GLN A 86 2.83 1.51 9.63
CA GLN A 86 3.76 2.11 10.59
C GLN A 86 4.91 2.80 9.87
#